data_AF-A0A6A6WPZ5-F1
#
_entry.id   AF-A0A6A6WPZ5-F1
#
_cell.length_a   1.000
_cell.length_b   1.000
_cell.length_c   1.000
_cell.angle_alpha   90.00
_cell.angle_beta   90.00
_cell.angle_gamma   90.00
#
_symmetry.space_group_name_H-M   'P 1'
#
loop_
_entity.id
_entity.type
_entity.pdbx_description
1 polymer ?
#
loop_
_entity_poly.entity_id
_entity_poly.type
_entity_poly.pdbx_seq_one_letter_code
_entity_poly.pdbx_strand_id
1 'polypeptide(L)' 'EAAVLLAISSIDCAQIRTVRRAALTFNVPRLTLRRRRARITMQRDCQPNSKKLTKLEEEV' A
#
# COMPACT_ATOMS: atom_id res chain seq x y z
N GLU A 1 4.57 8.92 -3.61
CA GLU A 1 3.92 7.62 -3.28
C GLU A 1 2.59 7.37 -4.01
N ALA A 2 1.88 8.42 -4.46
CA ALA A 2 0.61 8.30 -5.20
C ALA A 2 0.65 7.34 -6.41
N ALA A 3 1.71 7.40 -7.23
CA ALA A 3 1.85 6.53 -8.40
C ALA A 3 1.90 5.03 -8.06
N VAL A 4 2.45 4.68 -6.89
CA VAL A 4 2.54 3.28 -6.43
C VAL A 4 1.16 2.79 -6.00
N LEU A 5 0.41 3.61 -5.27
CA LEU A 5 -0.95 3.29 -4.83
C LEU A 5 -1.89 3.14 -6.03
N LEU A 6 -1.81 4.07 -6.98
CA LEU A 6 -2.59 4.02 -8.22
C LEU A 6 -2.23 2.78 -9.06
N ALA A 7 -0.94 2.44 -9.16
CA ALA A 7 -0.52 1.23 -9.85
C ALA A 7 -1.05 -0.05 -9.19
N ILE A 8 -1.11 -0.10 -7.86
CA ILE A 8 -1.66 -1.24 -7.11
C ILE A 8 -3.17 -1.31 -7.31
N SER A 9 -3.89 -0.20 -7.16
CA SER A 9 -5.35 -0.18 -7.39
C SER A 9 -5.71 -0.57 -8.82
N SER A 10 -4.96 -0.14 -9.83
CA SER A 10 -5.19 -0.55 -11.22
C SER A 10 -4.89 -2.03 -11.48
N ILE A 11 -3.99 -2.65 -10.71
CA ILE A 11 -3.76 -4.10 -10.77
C ILE A 11 -4.93 -4.83 -10.08
N ASP A 12 -5.36 -4.35 -8.91
CA ASP A 12 -6.39 -4.99 -8.08
C ASP A 12 -7.79 -4.85 -8.70
N CYS A 13 -8.10 -3.72 -9.33
CA CYS A 13 -9.31 -3.49 -10.12
C CYS A 13 -9.27 -4.18 -11.51
N ALA A 14 -8.28 -5.05 -11.76
CA ALA A 14 -8.08 -5.77 -13.02
C ALA A 14 -7.94 -4.91 -14.30
N GLN A 15 -7.84 -3.58 -14.18
CA GLN A 15 -7.57 -2.68 -15.32
C GLN A 15 -6.23 -3.03 -15.98
N ILE A 16 -5.24 -3.43 -15.19
CA ILE A 16 -3.95 -3.90 -15.70
C ILE A 16 -3.69 -5.34 -15.25
N ARG A 17 -3.75 -6.25 -16.21
CA ARG A 17 -3.62 -7.70 -16.00
C ARG A 17 -2.29 -8.18 -15.41
N THR A 18 -1.22 -7.38 -15.47
CA THR A 18 0.11 -7.80 -15.01
C THR A 18 0.90 -6.69 -14.32
N VAL A 19 1.68 -7.05 -13.29
CA VAL A 19 2.58 -6.14 -12.58
C VAL A 19 3.62 -5.51 -13.53
N ARG A 20 4.05 -6.23 -14.57
CA ARG A 20 4.99 -5.70 -15.57
C ARG A 20 4.39 -4.55 -16.36
N ARG A 21 3.13 -4.66 -16.80
CA ARG A 21 2.44 -3.57 -17.51
C ARG A 21 2.23 -2.39 -16.59
N ALA A 22 1.81 -2.62 -15.34
CA ALA A 22 1.63 -1.55 -14.37
C ALA A 22 2.94 -0.81 -14.07
N ALA A 23 4.06 -1.54 -13.95
CA ALA A 23 5.39 -0.94 -13.79
C ALA A 23 5.76 0.00 -14.94
N LEU A 24 5.46 -0.38 -16.19
CA LEU A 24 5.70 0.46 -17.37
C LEU A 24 4.74 1.65 -17.43
N THR A 25 3.45 1.43 -17.22
CA THR A 25 2.41 2.48 -17.30
C THR A 25 2.62 3.56 -16.26
N PHE A 26 2.99 3.20 -15.03
CA PHE A 26 3.16 4.14 -13.92
C PHE A 26 4.62 4.51 -13.67
N ASN A 27 5.55 4.03 -14.51
CA ASN A 27 7.00 4.20 -14.36
C ASN A 27 7.51 3.85 -12.94
N VAL A 28 6.97 2.77 -12.36
CA VAL A 28 7.32 2.29 -11.02
C VAL A 28 8.12 0.99 -11.14
N PRO A 29 9.25 0.83 -10.42
CA PRO A 29 10.00 -0.42 -10.45
C PRO A 29 9.14 -1.62 -10.04
N ARG A 30 9.24 -2.70 -10.82
CA ARG A 30 8.48 -3.94 -10.57
C ARG A 30 8.72 -4.50 -9.15
N LEU A 31 9.93 -4.36 -8.64
CA LEU A 31 10.29 -4.76 -7.28
C LEU A 31 9.51 -3.97 -6.22
N THR A 32 9.34 -2.67 -6.43
CA THR A 32 8.56 -1.79 -5.55
C THR A 32 7.09 -2.21 -5.53
N LEU A 33 6.48 -2.43 -6.71
CA LEU A 33 5.10 -2.92 -6.79
C LEU A 33 4.95 -4.30 -6.12
N ARG A 34 5.89 -5.22 -6.35
CA ARG A 34 5.85 -6.55 -5.74
C ARG A 34 5.96 -6.48 -4.22
N ARG A 35 6.90 -5.69 -3.68
CA ARG A 35 7.09 -5.51 -2.23
C ARG A 35 5.86 -4.88 -1.57
N ARG A 36 5.26 -3.88 -2.22
CA ARG A 36 4.08 -3.18 -1.71
C ARG A 36 2.82 -4.04 -1.79
N ARG A 37 2.62 -4.77 -2.90
CA ARG A 37 1.48 -5.71 -3.05
C ARG A 37 1.58 -6.92 -2.12
N ALA A 38 2.79 -7.41 -1.87
CA ALA A 38 3.03 -8.50 -0.93
C ALA A 38 2.75 -8.13 0.54
N ARG A 39 2.32 -6.88 0.83
CA ARG A 39 2.25 -6.33 2.18
C ARG A 39 3.52 -6.71 2.95
N ILE A 40 4.70 -6.33 2.43
CA ILE A 40 5.79 -6.00 3.36
C ILE A 40 5.23 -4.80 4.10
N THR A 41 4.49 -5.11 5.16
CA THR A 41 3.84 -4.17 6.05
C THR A 41 4.96 -3.23 6.43
N MET A 42 4.89 -2.02 5.89
CA MET A 42 5.62 -0.94 6.49
C MET A 42 5.08 -0.94 7.91
N GLN A 43 5.90 -1.43 8.83
CA GLN A 43 5.66 -1.53 10.26
C GLN A 43 5.52 -0.14 10.90
N ARG A 44 5.07 0.84 10.12
CA ARG A 44 4.80 2.23 10.49
C ARG A 44 3.41 2.35 11.14
N ASP A 45 2.47 1.49 10.74
CA ASP A 45 1.14 1.39 11.36
C ASP A 45 1.01 0.20 12.33
N CYS A 46 2.12 -0.50 12.61
CA CYS A 46 2.15 -1.29 13.83
C CYS A 46 2.14 -0.29 14.98
N GLN A 47 0.95 -0.09 15.55
CA GLN A 47 0.80 0.49 16.87
C GLN A 47 1.87 -0.17 17.73
N PRO A 48 2.85 0.59 18.28
CA PRO A 48 3.83 -0.02 19.15
C PRO A 48 3.02 -0.75 20.23
N ASN A 49 3.38 -2.00 20.52
CA ASN A 49 2.66 -2.89 21.44
C ASN A 49 2.77 -2.41 22.91
N SER A 50 2.87 -1.09 23.08
CA SER A 50 3.07 -0.30 24.30
C SER A 50 2.08 0.86 24.42
N LYS A 51 0.99 0.92 23.62
CA LYS A 51 -0.12 1.86 23.91
C LYS A 51 -0.97 1.36 25.09
N LYS A 52 -0.50 1.60 26.31
CA LYS A 52 -1.36 1.75 27.50
C LYS A 52 -2.01 3.14 27.51
N LEU A 53 -2.87 3.45 26.54
CA LEU A 53 -3.65 4.69 26.52
C LEU A 53 -5.07 4.37 26.05
N THR A 54 -5.92 4.01 27.00
CA THR A 54 -7.36 4.24 26.95
C THR A 54 -7.61 5.72 26.72
N LYS A 55 -8.17 6.13 25.58
CA LYS A 55 -8.91 7.40 25.45
C LYS A 55 -10.06 7.25 24.45
N LEU A 56 -11.24 7.17 25.06
CA LEU A 56 -12.55 7.58 24.57
C LEU A 56 -12.47 9.08 24.24
N GLU A 57 -12.87 9.48 23.02
CA GLU A 57 -13.22 10.85 22.56
C GLU A 57 -12.91 10.99 21.05
N GLU A 58 -13.85 10.56 20.20
CA GLU A 58 -14.16 11.27 18.94
C GLU A 58 -15.47 10.68 18.37
N GLU A 59 -16.57 11.04 19.04
CA GLU A 59 -17.92 11.01 18.47
C GLU A 59 -18.47 12.43 18.65
N VAL A 60 -18.20 13.33 17.69
CA VAL A 60 -19.01 14.51 17.35
C VAL A 60 -18.83 14.80 15.86
#